data_AF-A0A849EMH4-F1
#
_entry.id   AF-A0A849EMH4-F1
#
_cell.length_a   1.000
_cell.length_b   1.000
_cell.length_c   1.000
_cell.angle_alpha   90.00
_cell.angle_beta   90.00
_cell.angle_gamma   90.00
#
_symmetry.space_group_name_H-M   'P 1'
#
loop_
_entity.id
_entity.type
_entity.pdbx_description
1 polymer ?
#
loop_
_entity_poly.entity_id
_entity_poly.type
_entity_poly.pdbx_seq_one_letter_code
_entity_poly.pdbx_strand_id
1 'polypeptide(L)'
;MSKETSLEYALTHYYKNEMISFMKAHPEYFEEALALAIIDKQPYSWRAAWLLWSCISKNDPRVQKHISKIIDCIGGRSDGHQRELLKILLEMNLNEEQEGYLFDICVSLWEQPGKKPSVRYTAFKFINKTAFEHPDLANEILLLAQEKYMRTLSPGVHRSILRMIRNTTAHHRTHIIYTNQ
;
A
#
# COMPACT_ATOMS: atom_id res chain seq x y z
N MET A 1 31.53 12.60 -4.28
CA MET A 1 30.42 12.14 -3.41
C MET A 1 29.45 13.29 -3.29
N SER A 2 28.18 13.12 -3.67
CA SER A 2 27.18 14.19 -3.44
C SER A 2 27.02 14.38 -1.95
N LYS A 3 26.96 15.62 -1.49
CA LYS A 3 26.67 15.95 -0.09
C LYS A 3 25.27 15.42 0.26
N GLU A 4 25.15 14.75 1.40
CA GLU A 4 23.87 14.30 1.95
C GLU A 4 22.93 15.52 2.13
N THR A 5 21.66 15.37 1.75
CA THR A 5 20.66 16.44 1.95
C THR A 5 20.20 16.51 3.40
N SER A 6 19.58 17.62 3.81
CA SER A 6 19.00 17.75 5.14
C SER A 6 17.90 16.71 5.39
N LEU A 7 17.10 16.38 4.36
CA LEU A 7 16.10 15.32 4.45
C LEU A 7 16.77 13.95 4.61
N GLU A 8 17.79 13.64 3.81
CA GLU A 8 18.52 12.37 3.90
C GLU A 8 19.13 12.15 5.30
N TYR A 9 19.73 13.20 5.87
CA TYR A 9 20.22 13.20 7.25
C TYR A 9 19.10 12.92 8.25
N ALA A 10 17.97 13.64 8.15
CA ALA A 10 16.82 13.43 9.02
C ALA A 10 16.28 11.99 8.90
N LEU A 11 16.17 11.47 7.68
CA LEU A 11 15.69 10.11 7.44
C LEU A 11 16.56 9.06 8.11
N THR A 12 17.87 9.26 8.24
CA THR A 12 18.78 8.26 8.82
C THR A 12 19.02 8.45 10.32
N HIS A 13 18.97 9.69 10.82
CA HIS A 13 19.38 10.03 12.18
C HIS A 13 18.23 10.34 13.14
N TYR A 14 17.03 10.65 12.64
CA TYR A 14 15.89 10.98 13.50
C TYR A 14 15.05 9.74 13.82
N TYR A 15 14.46 9.72 15.01
CA TYR A 15 13.41 8.77 15.34
C TYR A 15 12.07 9.22 14.75
N LYS A 16 11.06 8.36 14.91
CA LYS A 16 9.74 8.51 14.30
C LYS A 16 9.12 9.91 14.51
N ASN A 17 9.10 10.40 15.74
CA ASN A 17 8.38 11.63 16.07
C ASN A 17 9.13 12.86 15.53
N GLU A 18 10.45 12.79 15.53
CA GLU A 18 11.37 13.80 15.05
C GLU A 18 11.34 13.89 13.52
N MET A 19 11.28 12.77 12.79
CA MET A 19 11.09 12.79 11.34
C MET A 19 9.75 13.43 10.94
N ILE A 20 8.66 13.08 11.63
CA ILE A 20 7.35 13.67 11.38
C ILE A 20 7.35 15.17 11.72
N SER A 21 7.98 15.56 12.82
CA SER A 21 8.10 16.96 13.23
C SER A 21 8.94 17.77 12.25
N PHE A 22 10.04 17.17 11.74
CA PHE A 22 10.87 17.75 10.69
C PHE A 22 10.07 18.00 9.41
N MET A 23 9.32 17.01 8.91
CA MET A 23 8.50 17.18 7.70
C MET A 23 7.40 18.23 7.87
N LYS A 24 6.85 18.38 9.08
CA LYS A 24 5.86 19.44 9.39
C LYS A 24 6.48 20.83 9.44
N ALA A 25 7.68 20.95 10.01
CA ALA A 25 8.42 22.21 10.09
C ALA A 25 9.00 22.63 8.73
N HIS A 26 9.26 21.67 7.85
CA HIS A 26 9.91 21.86 6.55
C HIS A 26 9.11 21.19 5.40
N PRO A 27 7.89 21.69 5.09
CA PRO A 27 7.05 21.12 4.04
C PRO A 27 7.67 21.18 2.64
N GLU A 28 8.68 22.04 2.42
CA GLU A 28 9.45 22.12 1.17
C GLU A 28 10.15 20.81 0.80
N TYR A 29 10.49 19.95 1.78
CA TYR A 29 11.11 18.65 1.53
C TYR A 29 10.12 17.57 1.07
N PHE A 30 8.82 17.86 0.99
CA PHE A 30 7.82 16.86 0.64
C PHE A 30 8.03 16.28 -0.77
N GLU A 31 8.33 17.14 -1.75
CA GLU A 31 8.61 16.69 -3.13
C GLU A 31 9.91 15.88 -3.22
N GLU A 32 10.93 16.26 -2.45
CA GLU A 32 12.17 15.48 -2.34
C GLU A 32 11.90 14.10 -1.72
N ALA A 33 11.07 14.02 -0.67
CA ALA A 33 10.68 12.76 -0.05
C ALA A 33 9.91 11.86 -1.04
N LEU A 34 9.03 12.42 -1.85
CA LEU A 34 8.35 11.70 -2.94
C LEU A 34 9.34 11.15 -3.97
N ALA A 35 10.26 11.99 -4.44
CA ALA A 35 11.29 11.57 -5.37
C ALA A 35 12.16 10.44 -4.79
N LEU A 36 12.60 10.57 -3.53
CA LEU A 36 13.34 9.54 -2.81
C LEU A 36 12.55 8.24 -2.67
N ALA A 37 11.25 8.32 -2.36
CA ALA A 37 10.39 7.15 -2.20
C ALA A 37 10.21 6.34 -3.50
N ILE A 38 10.23 7.01 -4.67
CA ILE A 38 10.06 6.39 -5.99
C ILE A 38 11.35 5.69 -6.46
N ILE A 39 12.52 6.29 -6.19
CA ILE A 39 13.81 5.72 -6.60
C ILE A 39 14.26 4.58 -5.67
N ASP A 40 15.40 3.96 -5.99
CA ASP A 40 16.04 2.92 -5.17
C ASP A 40 17.35 3.38 -4.55
N LYS A 41 17.27 4.36 -3.64
CA LYS A 41 18.42 4.90 -2.93
C LYS A 41 18.34 4.48 -1.47
N GLN A 42 18.83 3.27 -1.17
CA GLN A 42 18.79 2.74 0.19
C GLN A 42 19.88 3.38 1.08
N PRO A 43 19.59 3.65 2.38
CA PRO A 43 18.35 3.33 3.11
C PRO A 43 17.28 4.44 3.04
N TYR A 44 17.46 5.48 2.22
CA TYR A 44 16.59 6.66 2.20
C TYR A 44 15.20 6.36 1.62
N SER A 45 15.10 5.60 0.54
CA SER A 45 13.84 5.42 -0.20
C SER A 45 12.71 4.80 0.62
N TRP A 46 12.97 3.71 1.36
CA TRP A 46 11.94 3.08 2.18
C TRP A 46 11.54 3.94 3.40
N ARG A 47 12.50 4.71 3.96
CA ARG A 47 12.23 5.64 5.07
C ARG A 47 11.45 6.86 4.59
N ALA A 48 11.74 7.35 3.39
CA ALA A 48 10.97 8.42 2.75
C ALA A 48 9.52 7.99 2.51
N ALA A 49 9.29 6.78 1.95
CA ALA A 49 7.96 6.22 1.79
C ALA A 49 7.21 6.09 3.13
N TRP A 50 7.90 5.63 4.18
CA TRP A 50 7.34 5.56 5.53
C TRP A 50 6.97 6.94 6.09
N LEU A 51 7.83 7.95 5.90
CA LEU A 51 7.61 9.30 6.39
C LEU A 51 6.43 9.96 5.67
N LEU A 52 6.34 9.78 4.35
CA LEU A 52 5.22 10.27 3.54
C LEU A 52 3.89 9.70 4.03
N TRP A 53 3.77 8.36 4.12
CA TRP A 53 2.55 7.73 4.66
C TRP A 53 2.19 8.27 6.06
N SER A 54 3.18 8.61 6.89
CA SER A 54 2.94 9.17 8.23
C SER A 54 2.47 10.64 8.22
N CYS A 55 2.57 11.34 7.09
CA CYS A 55 2.33 12.78 6.97
C CYS A 55 1.25 13.16 5.94
N ILE A 56 0.78 12.23 5.13
CA ILE A 56 -0.30 12.46 4.16
C ILE A 56 -1.68 12.35 4.82
N SER A 57 -2.63 13.07 4.26
CA SER A 57 -4.06 12.85 4.52
C SER A 57 -4.68 11.94 3.47
N LYS A 58 -5.92 11.48 3.70
CA LYS A 58 -6.71 10.83 2.66
C LYS A 58 -6.76 11.72 1.41
N ASN A 59 -6.49 11.11 0.25
CA ASN A 59 -6.49 11.74 -1.06
C ASN A 59 -5.61 13.00 -1.18
N ASP A 60 -4.42 12.98 -0.56
CA ASP A 60 -3.54 14.15 -0.48
C ASP A 60 -3.17 14.70 -1.88
N PRO A 61 -3.48 15.98 -2.18
CA PRO A 61 -3.24 16.56 -3.50
C PRO A 61 -1.76 16.56 -3.91
N ARG A 62 -0.84 16.55 -2.95
CA ARG A 62 0.60 16.55 -3.22
C ARG A 62 1.08 15.23 -3.84
N VAL A 63 0.36 14.13 -3.61
CA VAL A 63 0.72 12.78 -4.11
C VAL A 63 0.10 12.49 -5.48
N GLN A 64 -1.02 13.13 -5.84
CA GLN A 64 -1.82 12.85 -7.04
C GLN A 64 -1.01 12.68 -8.32
N LYS A 65 -0.16 13.66 -8.64
CA LYS A 65 0.66 13.67 -9.86
C LYS A 65 1.74 12.58 -9.90
N HIS A 66 1.96 11.87 -8.80
CA HIS A 66 2.99 10.85 -8.63
C HIS A 66 2.43 9.43 -8.52
N ILE A 67 1.10 9.25 -8.45
CA ILE A 67 0.46 7.95 -8.22
C ILE A 67 0.98 6.89 -9.21
N SER A 68 0.95 7.16 -10.52
CA SER A 68 1.42 6.20 -11.52
C SER A 68 2.89 5.80 -11.30
N LYS A 69 3.77 6.77 -11.02
CA LYS A 69 5.19 6.49 -10.74
C LYS A 69 5.40 5.66 -9.47
N ILE A 70 4.57 5.90 -8.45
CA ILE A 70 4.58 5.10 -7.22
C ILE A 70 4.18 3.66 -7.55
N ILE A 71 3.12 3.45 -8.34
CA ILE A 71 2.66 2.12 -8.78
C ILE A 71 3.77 1.40 -9.57
N ASP A 72 4.31 2.05 -10.60
CA ASP A 72 5.32 1.49 -11.52
C ASP A 72 6.55 0.93 -10.79
N CYS A 73 6.97 1.58 -9.71
CA CYS A 73 8.20 1.19 -9.02
C CYS A 73 8.03 0.02 -8.04
N ILE A 74 6.82 -0.35 -7.61
CA ILE A 74 6.57 -1.33 -6.52
C ILE A 74 7.25 -2.68 -6.79
N GLY A 75 7.10 -3.22 -8.00
CA GLY A 75 7.55 -4.57 -8.33
C GLY A 75 9.03 -4.82 -8.05
N GLY A 76 9.87 -3.80 -8.23
CA GLY A 76 11.33 -3.88 -8.05
C GLY A 76 11.85 -3.62 -6.65
N ARG A 77 10.98 -3.38 -5.64
CA ARG A 77 11.42 -2.98 -4.30
C ARG A 77 11.45 -4.12 -3.28
N SER A 78 12.22 -3.91 -2.20
CA SER A 78 12.20 -4.80 -1.04
C SER A 78 10.83 -4.83 -0.36
N ASP A 79 10.49 -5.92 0.32
CA ASP A 79 9.19 -6.10 0.98
C ASP A 79 8.81 -4.96 1.94
N GLY A 80 9.80 -4.38 2.63
CA GLY A 80 9.57 -3.25 3.52
C GLY A 80 9.15 -2.00 2.76
N HIS A 81 9.85 -1.70 1.66
CA HIS A 81 9.58 -0.55 0.81
C HIS A 81 8.27 -0.72 0.04
N GLN A 82 8.02 -1.89 -0.56
CA GLN A 82 6.73 -2.24 -1.19
C GLN A 82 5.56 -1.97 -0.25
N ARG A 83 5.66 -2.43 1.00
CA ARG A 83 4.62 -2.22 2.00
C ARG A 83 4.34 -0.74 2.26
N GLU A 84 5.36 0.10 2.37
CA GLU A 84 5.14 1.54 2.64
C GLU A 84 4.56 2.26 1.41
N LEU A 85 4.99 1.92 0.19
CA LEU A 85 4.37 2.45 -1.04
C LEU A 85 2.89 2.07 -1.15
N LEU A 86 2.54 0.82 -0.86
CA LEU A 86 1.14 0.36 -0.84
C LEU A 86 0.29 1.10 0.19
N LYS A 87 0.85 1.47 1.35
CA LYS A 87 0.11 2.26 2.34
C LYS A 87 -0.19 3.67 1.86
N ILE A 88 0.75 4.30 1.14
CA ILE A 88 0.50 5.60 0.50
C ILE A 88 -0.69 5.45 -0.46
N LEU A 89 -0.65 4.47 -1.36
CA LEU A 89 -1.69 4.26 -2.38
C LEU A 89 -3.06 3.90 -1.81
N LEU A 90 -3.12 3.22 -0.65
CA LEU A 90 -4.39 2.92 0.03
C LEU A 90 -5.17 4.19 0.45
N GLU A 91 -4.49 5.30 0.68
CA GLU A 91 -5.12 6.60 1.00
C GLU A 91 -5.52 7.41 -0.22
N MET A 92 -5.05 7.04 -1.41
CA MET A 92 -5.28 7.82 -2.62
C MET A 92 -6.56 7.38 -3.32
N ASN A 93 -7.19 8.32 -4.04
CA ASN A 93 -8.17 7.98 -5.06
C ASN A 93 -7.40 7.70 -6.35
N LEU A 94 -7.63 6.51 -6.92
CA LEU A 94 -7.02 6.07 -8.16
C LEU A 94 -8.08 6.19 -9.26
N ASN A 95 -7.64 6.44 -10.50
CA ASN A 95 -8.51 6.22 -11.64
C ASN A 95 -8.58 4.71 -11.97
N GLU A 96 -9.50 4.33 -12.86
CA GLU A 96 -9.76 2.93 -13.20
C GLU A 96 -8.51 2.20 -13.72
N GLU A 97 -7.71 2.85 -14.57
CA GLU A 97 -6.46 2.29 -15.11
C GLU A 97 -5.43 2.04 -14.00
N GLN A 98 -5.22 3.02 -13.11
CA GLN A 98 -4.31 2.92 -11.98
C GLN A 98 -4.78 1.84 -10.99
N GLU A 99 -6.08 1.76 -10.73
CA GLU A 99 -6.66 0.78 -9.83
C GLU A 99 -6.47 -0.64 -10.36
N GLY A 100 -6.81 -0.89 -11.64
CA GLY A 100 -6.60 -2.19 -12.28
C GLY A 100 -5.13 -2.61 -12.26
N TYR A 101 -4.22 -1.70 -12.62
CA TYR A 101 -2.79 -2.02 -12.61
C TYR A 101 -2.25 -2.30 -11.21
N LEU A 102 -2.67 -1.53 -10.21
CA LEU A 102 -2.27 -1.76 -8.82
C LEU A 102 -2.89 -3.06 -8.25
N PHE A 103 -4.10 -3.41 -8.68
CA PHE A 103 -4.74 -4.66 -8.31
C PHE A 103 -3.91 -5.86 -8.76
N ASP A 104 -3.47 -5.90 -10.01
CA ASP A 104 -2.61 -6.96 -10.55
C ASP A 104 -1.30 -7.08 -9.77
N ILE A 105 -0.65 -5.96 -9.46
CA ILE A 105 0.55 -5.93 -8.62
C ILE A 105 0.25 -6.52 -7.24
N CYS A 106 -0.87 -6.14 -6.62
CA CYS A 106 -1.25 -6.64 -5.30
C CYS A 106 -1.54 -8.14 -5.30
N VAL A 107 -2.22 -8.65 -6.34
CA VAL A 107 -2.46 -10.09 -6.54
C VAL A 107 -1.13 -10.82 -6.65
N SER A 108 -0.22 -10.34 -7.52
CA SER A 108 1.11 -10.93 -7.67
C SER A 108 1.91 -10.99 -6.36
N LEU A 109 1.87 -9.92 -5.55
CA LEU A 109 2.52 -9.89 -4.23
C LEU A 109 1.85 -10.85 -3.23
N TRP A 110 0.53 -10.94 -3.26
CA TRP A 110 -0.23 -11.83 -2.40
C TRP A 110 0.07 -13.29 -2.69
N GLU A 111 0.13 -13.67 -3.97
CA GLU A 111 0.30 -15.06 -4.40
C GLU A 111 1.68 -15.65 -4.10
N GLN A 112 2.67 -14.82 -3.77
CA GLN A 112 4.03 -15.23 -3.41
C GLN A 112 4.15 -15.59 -1.92
N PRO A 113 4.11 -16.87 -1.49
CA PRO A 113 4.04 -17.22 -0.08
C PRO A 113 5.34 -16.97 0.68
N GLY A 114 6.46 -16.78 -0.04
CA GLY A 114 7.78 -16.44 0.49
C GLY A 114 7.96 -14.95 0.83
N LYS A 115 7.05 -14.07 0.38
CA LYS A 115 7.02 -12.66 0.77
C LYS A 115 6.69 -12.52 2.26
N LYS A 116 7.22 -11.49 2.92
CA LYS A 116 6.91 -11.19 4.33
C LYS A 116 5.40 -11.05 4.53
N PRO A 117 4.81 -11.63 5.60
CA PRO A 117 3.36 -11.54 5.86
C PRO A 117 2.83 -10.10 5.88
N SER A 118 3.64 -9.12 6.31
CA SER A 118 3.22 -7.71 6.38
C SER A 118 3.00 -7.05 5.00
N VAL A 119 3.80 -7.39 3.98
CA VAL A 119 3.59 -6.85 2.63
C VAL A 119 2.39 -7.53 1.96
N ARG A 120 2.28 -8.86 2.11
CA ARG A 120 1.14 -9.65 1.62
C ARG A 120 -0.18 -9.15 2.23
N TYR A 121 -0.20 -8.93 3.55
CA TYR A 121 -1.35 -8.34 4.23
C TYR A 121 -1.73 -6.97 3.66
N THR A 122 -0.74 -6.11 3.39
CA THR A 122 -1.00 -4.75 2.88
C THR A 122 -1.52 -4.79 1.44
N ALA A 123 -0.98 -5.66 0.60
CA ALA A 123 -1.50 -5.93 -0.74
C ALA A 123 -2.95 -6.43 -0.69
N PHE A 124 -3.25 -7.37 0.21
CA PHE A 124 -4.61 -7.89 0.36
C PHE A 124 -5.62 -6.83 0.83
N LYS A 125 -5.22 -5.85 1.63
CA LYS A 125 -6.10 -4.72 1.95
C LYS A 125 -6.55 -3.97 0.70
N PHE A 126 -5.65 -3.80 -0.27
CA PHE A 126 -5.98 -3.15 -1.54
C PHE A 126 -6.93 -4.02 -2.36
N ILE A 127 -6.59 -5.31 -2.57
CA ILE A 127 -7.46 -6.28 -3.23
C ILE A 127 -8.88 -6.26 -2.64
N ASN A 128 -8.98 -6.31 -1.31
CA ASN A 128 -10.26 -6.30 -0.63
C ASN A 128 -11.00 -4.97 -0.76
N LYS A 129 -10.31 -3.83 -0.84
CA LYS A 129 -10.92 -2.53 -1.08
C LYS A 129 -11.53 -2.50 -2.48
N THR A 130 -10.75 -2.84 -3.50
CA THR A 130 -11.19 -2.89 -4.90
C THR A 130 -12.37 -3.84 -5.07
N ALA A 131 -12.28 -5.07 -4.56
CA ALA A 131 -13.37 -6.03 -4.69
C ALA A 131 -14.56 -5.77 -3.74
N PHE A 132 -14.46 -4.83 -2.79
CA PHE A 132 -15.62 -4.30 -2.09
C PHE A 132 -16.41 -3.32 -3.00
N GLU A 133 -15.70 -2.55 -3.82
CA GLU A 133 -16.27 -1.58 -4.76
C GLU A 133 -16.77 -2.25 -6.06
N HIS A 134 -16.17 -3.38 -6.45
CA HIS A 134 -16.47 -4.14 -7.67
C HIS A 134 -16.99 -5.56 -7.36
N PRO A 135 -18.32 -5.80 -7.42
CA PRO A 135 -18.92 -7.08 -7.03
C PRO A 135 -18.48 -8.30 -7.84
N ASP A 136 -18.10 -8.10 -9.10
CA ASP A 136 -17.58 -9.13 -10.01
C ASP A 136 -16.26 -9.73 -9.49
N LEU A 137 -15.45 -8.95 -8.77
CA LEU A 137 -14.21 -9.41 -8.14
C LEU A 137 -14.43 -10.19 -6.84
N ALA A 138 -15.66 -10.34 -6.34
CA ALA A 138 -15.94 -11.07 -5.11
C ALA A 138 -15.52 -12.55 -5.18
N ASN A 139 -15.65 -13.16 -6.37
CA ASN A 139 -15.21 -14.53 -6.60
C ASN A 139 -13.68 -14.65 -6.59
N GLU A 140 -12.96 -13.63 -7.07
CA GLU A 140 -11.50 -13.61 -7.05
C GLU A 140 -10.95 -13.62 -5.62
N ILE A 141 -11.56 -12.84 -4.71
CA ILE A 141 -11.16 -12.86 -3.30
C ILE A 141 -11.21 -14.29 -2.72
N LEU A 142 -12.26 -15.06 -3.04
CA LEU A 142 -12.40 -16.43 -2.54
C LEU A 142 -11.30 -17.36 -3.08
N LEU A 143 -10.90 -17.18 -4.34
CA LEU A 143 -9.78 -17.91 -4.95
C LEU A 143 -8.45 -17.53 -4.29
N LEU A 144 -8.27 -16.26 -3.96
CA LEU A 144 -7.08 -15.75 -3.28
C LEU A 144 -7.01 -16.19 -1.81
N ALA A 145 -8.12 -16.65 -1.22
CA ALA A 145 -8.20 -17.18 0.14
C ALA A 145 -7.88 -18.68 0.25
N GLN A 146 -7.47 -19.34 -0.84
CA GLN A 146 -7.08 -20.75 -0.81
C GLN A 146 -5.90 -21.03 0.13
N GLU A 147 -5.88 -22.24 0.70
CA GLU A 147 -4.91 -22.65 1.72
C GLU A 147 -3.45 -22.43 1.31
N LYS A 148 -3.13 -22.66 0.02
CA LYS A 148 -1.78 -22.46 -0.54
C LYS A 148 -1.21 -21.05 -0.28
N TYR A 149 -2.07 -20.03 -0.26
CA TYR A 149 -1.69 -18.65 0.01
C TYR A 149 -1.79 -18.31 1.51
N MET A 150 -2.72 -18.92 2.23
CA MET A 150 -3.02 -18.58 3.62
C MET A 150 -2.04 -19.21 4.64
N ARG A 151 -1.49 -20.39 4.34
CA ARG A 151 -0.72 -21.20 5.30
C ARG A 151 0.57 -20.56 5.84
N THR A 152 1.20 -19.64 5.09
CA THR A 152 2.46 -18.98 5.52
C THR A 152 2.23 -17.67 6.26
N LEU A 153 0.97 -17.28 6.49
CA LEU A 153 0.62 -16.08 7.22
C LEU A 153 0.78 -16.29 8.73
N SER A 154 1.10 -15.23 9.45
CA SER A 154 1.03 -15.28 10.92
C SER A 154 -0.43 -15.42 11.38
N PRO A 155 -0.70 -16.00 12.56
CA PRO A 155 -2.07 -16.15 13.06
C PRO A 155 -2.86 -14.83 13.11
N GLY A 156 -2.19 -13.72 13.41
CA GLY A 156 -2.79 -12.39 13.42
C GLY A 156 -3.19 -11.90 12.03
N VAL A 157 -2.31 -12.07 11.03
CA VAL A 157 -2.62 -11.72 9.64
C VAL A 157 -3.73 -12.62 9.11
N HIS A 158 -3.64 -13.93 9.33
CA HIS A 158 -4.63 -14.91 8.89
C HIS A 158 -6.05 -14.55 9.37
N ARG A 159 -6.23 -14.27 10.67
CA ARG A 159 -7.51 -13.85 11.23
C ARG A 159 -8.02 -12.53 10.62
N SER A 160 -7.13 -11.59 10.35
CA SER A 160 -7.49 -10.30 9.77
C SER A 160 -8.01 -10.45 8.33
N ILE A 161 -7.36 -11.29 7.53
CA ILE A 161 -7.76 -11.61 6.16
C ILE A 161 -9.14 -12.26 6.12
N LEU A 162 -9.37 -13.30 6.95
CA LEU A 162 -10.68 -13.96 7.02
C LEU A 162 -11.81 -12.99 7.39
N ARG A 163 -11.55 -12.04 8.29
CA ARG A 163 -12.52 -11.00 8.65
C ARG A 163 -12.84 -10.08 7.46
N MET A 164 -11.83 -9.66 6.70
CA MET A 164 -12.03 -8.84 5.49
C MET A 164 -12.91 -9.55 4.47
N ILE A 165 -12.58 -10.80 4.15
CA ILE A 165 -13.35 -11.63 3.19
C ILE A 165 -14.81 -11.76 3.62
N ARG A 166 -15.06 -12.03 4.92
CA ARG A 166 -16.42 -12.15 5.46
C ARG A 166 -17.21 -10.85 5.29
N ASN A 167 -16.59 -9.71 5.55
CA ASN A 167 -17.24 -8.41 5.41
C ASN A 167 -17.62 -8.12 3.95
N THR A 168 -16.68 -8.35 3.01
CA THR A 168 -16.90 -8.13 1.58
C THR A 168 -17.96 -9.06 1.01
N THR A 169 -17.90 -10.35 1.34
CA THR A 169 -18.91 -11.33 0.89
C THR A 169 -20.30 -11.07 1.47
N ALA A 170 -20.39 -10.61 2.73
CA ALA A 170 -21.67 -10.23 3.35
C ALA A 170 -22.28 -8.97 2.70
N HIS A 171 -21.46 -7.98 2.36
CA HIS A 171 -21.89 -6.78 1.64
C HIS A 171 -22.57 -7.15 0.31
N HIS A 172 -21.90 -7.95 -0.53
CA HIS A 172 -22.43 -8.34 -1.84
C HIS A 172 -23.67 -9.23 -1.77
N ARG A 173 -23.75 -10.15 -0.80
CA ARG A 173 -24.96 -10.96 -0.55
C ARG A 173 -26.17 -10.11 -0.19
N THR A 174 -25.96 -9.02 0.54
CA THR A 174 -27.03 -8.10 0.92
C THR A 174 -27.51 -7.29 -0.28
N HIS A 175 -26.60 -6.80 -1.12
CA HIS A 175 -26.95 -6.03 -2.33
C HIS A 175 -27.72 -6.84 -3.38
N ILE A 176 -27.40 -8.13 -3.59
CA ILE A 176 -28.13 -9.01 -4.52
C ILE A 176 -29.60 -9.22 -4.13
N ILE A 177 -29.92 -9.15 -2.83
CA ILE A 177 -31.30 -9.32 -2.34
C ILE A 177 -32.14 -8.07 -2.64
N TYR A 178 -31.54 -6.88 -2.64
CA TYR A 178 -32.24 -5.61 -2.87
C TYR A 178 -32.33 -5.19 -4.34
N THR A 179 -31.49 -5.72 -5.23
CA THR A 179 -31.55 -5.43 -6.68
C THR A 179 -32.48 -6.36 -7.47
N ASN A 180 -33.05 -7.39 -6.82
CA ASN A 180 -34.01 -8.33 -7.42
C ASN A 180 -35.45 -8.12 -6.93
N GLN A 181 -35.80 -6.90 -6.47
CA GLN A 181 -37.16 -6.44 -6.18
C GLN A 181 -37.49 -5.25 -7.07
#